data_AF-A0A934FEG0-F1
#
_entry.id   AF-A0A934FEG0-F1
#
_cell.length_a   1.000
_cell.length_b   1.000
_cell.length_c   1.000
_cell.angle_alpha   90.00
_cell.angle_beta   90.00
_cell.angle_gamma   90.00
#
_symmetry.space_group_name_H-M   'P 1'
#
loop_
_entity.id
_entity.type
_entity.pdbx_description
1 polymer ?
#
loop_
_entity_poly.entity_id
_entity_poly.type
_entity_poly.pdbx_seq_one_letter_code
_entity_poly.pdbx_strand_id
1 'polypeptide(L)' 'MFFLHDTAGRKERFKTIDDLKEYIEIRHAEEGGFDWVSEIRDDKGNSYGCSWSLEIEQI' A
#
# COMPACT_ATOMS: atom_id res chain seq x y z
N MET A 1 13.63 -4.78 3.67
CA MET A 1 12.44 -4.94 4.54
C MET A 1 11.50 -3.78 4.27
N PHE A 2 10.18 -3.99 4.29
CA PHE A 2 9.20 -2.96 3.91
C PHE A 2 8.31 -2.56 5.08
N PHE A 3 7.88 -1.31 5.04
CA PHE A 3 7.05 -0.68 6.05
C PHE A 3 5.86 -0.02 5.36
N LEU A 4 4.66 -0.30 5.85
CA LEU A 4 3.45 0.40 5.45
C LEU A 4 2.92 1.15 6.67
N HIS A 5 2.63 2.42 6.49
CA HIS A 5 1.86 3.22 7.44
C HIS A 5 0.46 3.44 6.87
N ASP A 6 -0.55 3.32 7.72
CA ASP A 6 -1.92 3.65 7.37
C ASP A 6 -2.32 5.04 7.88
N THR A 7 -3.46 5.58 7.41
CA THR A 7 -3.97 6.89 7.80
C THR A 7 -4.51 6.93 9.23
N ALA A 8 -4.76 5.77 9.84
CA ALA A 8 -5.10 5.63 11.25
C ALA A 8 -3.85 5.56 12.15
N GLY A 9 -2.64 5.69 11.59
CA GLY A 9 -1.37 5.67 12.32
C GLY A 9 -0.86 4.27 12.66
N ARG A 10 -1.45 3.21 12.10
CA ARG A 10 -0.93 1.83 12.24
C ARG A 10 0.29 1.64 11.35
N LYS A 11 1.18 0.76 11.79
CA LYS A 11 2.43 0.45 11.09
C LYS A 11 2.62 -1.05 10.95
N GLU A 12 2.64 -1.51 9.71
CA GLU A 12 2.89 -2.91 9.35
C GLU A 12 4.29 -3.12 8.79
N ARG A 13 4.82 -4.33 8.94
CA ARG A 13 6.19 -4.70 8.55
C ARG A 13 6.20 -5.98 7.73
N PHE A 14 6.88 -5.94 6.59
CA PHE A 14 6.92 -7.03 5.63
C PHE A 14 8.36 -7.39 5.26
N LYS A 15 8.68 -8.67 5.18
CA LYS A 15 10.04 -9.13 4.83
C LYS A 15 10.29 -8.99 3.34
N THR A 16 9.30 -9.31 2.53
CA THR A 16 9.37 -9.25 1.06
C THR A 16 8.40 -8.22 0.50
N ILE A 17 8.57 -7.86 -0.77
CA ILE A 17 7.65 -6.97 -1.47
C ILE A 17 6.35 -7.68 -1.85
N ASP A 18 6.39 -9.01 -2.03
CA ASP A 18 5.22 -9.81 -2.37
C ASP A 18 4.24 -9.89 -1.20
N ASP A 19 4.74 -10.09 0.03
CA ASP A 19 3.91 -10.06 1.26
C ASP A 19 3.20 -8.70 1.42
N LEU A 20 3.90 -7.61 1.10
CA LEU A 20 3.33 -6.25 1.16
C LEU A 20 2.21 -6.08 0.12
N LYS A 21 2.42 -6.57 -1.10
CA LYS A 21 1.43 -6.48 -2.19
C LYS A 21 0.18 -7.29 -1.86
N GLU A 22 0.36 -8.54 -1.43
CA GLU A 22 -0.76 -9.42 -1.04
C GLU A 22 -1.61 -8.77 0.08
N TYR A 23 -0.96 -8.19 1.09
CA TYR A 23 -1.65 -7.48 2.16
C TYR A 23 -2.47 -6.28 1.64
N ILE A 24 -1.89 -5.48 0.74
CA ILE A 24 -2.56 -4.32 0.14
C ILE A 24 -3.77 -4.77 -0.71
N GLU A 25 -3.63 -5.83 -1.50
CA GLU A 25 -4.71 -6.37 -2.34
C GLU A 25 -5.89 -6.91 -1.53
N ILE A 26 -5.61 -7.68 -0.47
CA ILE A 26 -6.65 -8.21 0.43
C ILE A 26 -7.41 -7.06 1.09
N ARG A 27 -6.69 -6.11 1.70
CA ARG A 27 -7.32 -5.01 2.42
C ARG A 27 -8.01 -4.02 1.47
N HIS A 28 -7.52 -3.87 0.24
CA HIS A 28 -8.22 -3.13 -0.80
C HIS A 28 -9.59 -3.75 -1.12
N ALA A 29 -9.66 -5.07 -1.25
CA ALA A 29 -10.92 -5.78 -1.49
C ALA A 29 -11.90 -5.65 -0.32
N GLU A 30 -11.39 -5.53 0.92
CA GLU A 30 -12.20 -5.34 2.13
C GLU A 30 -12.69 -3.90 2.34
N GLU A 31 -11.81 -2.91 2.13
CA GLU A 31 -12.09 -1.48 2.39
C GLU A 31 -12.65 -0.74 1.15
N GLY A 32 -12.58 -1.37 -0.03
CA GLY A 32 -13.07 -0.80 -1.30
C GLY A 32 -12.20 0.31 -1.88
N GLY A 33 -10.93 0.43 -1.47
CA GLY A 33 -10.06 1.52 -1.90
C GLY A 33 -8.64 1.46 -1.31
N PHE A 34 -7.86 2.52 -1.55
CA PHE A 34 -6.49 2.69 -1.03
C PHE A 34 -6.33 3.88 -0.10
N ASP A 35 -7.43 4.55 0.27
CA ASP A 35 -7.43 5.77 1.10
C ASP A 35 -6.84 5.56 2.50
N TRP A 36 -6.71 4.29 2.90
CA TRP A 36 -6.07 3.90 4.15
C TRP A 36 -4.55 3.91 4.09
N VAL A 37 -3.90 3.85 2.92
CA VAL A 37 -2.43 3.83 2.82
C VAL A 37 -1.89 5.26 2.90
N SER A 38 -1.07 5.55 3.92
CA SER A 38 -0.44 6.87 4.07
C SER A 38 0.99 6.90 3.53
N GLU A 39 1.75 5.82 3.72
CA GLU A 39 3.15 5.76 3.30
C GLU A 39 3.64 4.32 3.14
N ILE A 40 4.49 4.09 2.13
CA ILE A 40 5.24 2.85 1.97
C ILE A 40 6.73 3.17 1.84
N ARG A 41 7.57 2.53 2.65
CA ARG A 41 9.03 2.72 2.62
C ARG A 41 9.78 1.41 2.76
N ASP A 42 11.00 1.34 2.23
CA ASP A 42 11.94 0.26 2.54
C ASP A 42 12.90 0.65 3.69
N ASP A 43 13.74 -0.31 4.09
CA ASP A 43 14.79 -0.17 5.10
C ASP A 43 15.98 0.67 4.64
N LYS A 44 16.05 1.03 3.36
CA LYS A 44 17.04 1.98 2.81
C LYS A 44 16.51 3.42 2.78
N GLY A 45 15.25 3.63 3.20
CA GLY A 45 14.59 4.93 3.21
C GLY A 45 13.99 5.33 1.86
N ASN A 46 13.95 4.43 0.87
CA ASN A 46 13.27 4.69 -0.39
C ASN A 46 11.77 4.71 -0.14
N SER A 47 11.10 5.77 -0.61
CA SER A 47 9.65 5.90 -0.54
C SER A 47 9.01 5.39 -1.82
N TYR A 48 8.01 4.54 -1.67
CA TYR A 48 7.21 4.01 -2.76
C TYR A 48 5.88 4.74 -2.73
N GLY A 49 5.73 5.72 -3.61
CA GLY A 49 4.50 6.48 -3.75
C GLY A 49 3.42 5.66 -4.44
N CYS A 50 2.19 5.74 -3.91
CA CYS A 50 0.97 5.32 -4.59
C CYS A 50 0.59 6.34 -5.68
N SER A 51 1.45 6.55 -6.69
CA SER A 51 1.05 7.27 -7.89
C SER A 51 0.22 6.34 -8.77
N TRP A 52 -1.07 6.21 -8.48
CA TRP A 52 -1.99 5.45 -9.33
C TRP A 52 -2.52 6.37 -10.44
N SER A 53 -2.31 5.95 -11.68
CA SER A 53 -3.03 6.48 -12.84
C SER A 53 -4.38 5.79 -12.89
N LEU A 54 -5.46 6.50 -12.58
CA LEU A 54 -6.82 5.98 -12.72
C LEU A 54 -7.22 6.05 -14.20
N GLU A 55 -7.31 4.91 -14.87
CA GLU A 55 -7.89 4.81 -16.22
C GLU A 55 -9.34 4.34 -16.08
N ILE A 56 -10.30 5.22 -16.43
CA ILE A 56 -11.73 4.89 -16.44
C ILE A 56 -12.09 4.53 -17.88
N GLU A 57 -12.31 3.25 -18.16
CA GLU A 57 -12.93 2.80 -19.41
C GLU A 57 -14.46 2.79 -19.26
N GLN A 58 -15.14 3.45 -20.19
CA GLN A 58 -16.59 3.45 -20.29
C GLN A 58 -17.02 2.30 -21.22
N ILE A 59 -17.82 1.36 -20.72
CA ILE A 59 -18.48 0.32 -21.53
C ILE A 59 -19.74 0.90 -22.18
#